data_AF-A0A1M5F8R3-F1
#
_entry.id   AF-A0A1M5F8R3-F1
#
_cell.length_a   1.000
_cell.length_b   1.000
_cell.length_c   1.000
_cell.angle_alpha   90.00
_cell.angle_beta   90.00
_cell.angle_gamma   90.00
#
_symmetry.space_group_name_H-M   'P 1'
#
loop_
_entity.id
_entity.type
_entity.pdbx_description
1 polymer ?
#
loop_
_entity_poly.entity_id
_entity_poly.type
_entity_poly.pdbx_seq_one_letter_code
_entity_poly.pdbx_strand_id
1 'polypeptide(L)'
;MKQTANRKSKVNLLPEEIRQTLNAFIRNGSMTQKDILAEINQMIDEAGLPEDVKLSRTGFNRYAKKMEEMGMRMRQAREVAEVWTAKLGDAPVSDVGKLLQEFVRTMAFETSMRMMEEAEENQEVIPPKALNQLALVSQRIEQAAMTSQKVEREIRAAFAAEAADKAEKIVKQAGLTAATAEEIKRQILGIAS
;
A
#
# COMPACT_ATOMS: atom_id res chain seq x y z
N MET A 1 31.50 9.94 28.23
CA MET A 1 30.59 10.03 27.06
C MET A 1 29.66 11.21 27.26
N LYS A 2 29.68 12.23 26.39
CA LYS A 2 28.76 13.37 26.48
C LYS A 2 27.37 12.91 26.03
N GLN A 3 26.38 12.98 26.92
CA GLN A 3 24.96 12.87 26.57
C GLN A 3 24.65 13.91 25.48
N THR A 4 24.33 13.46 24.27
CA THR A 4 23.68 14.29 23.27
C THR A 4 22.25 14.53 23.74
N ALA A 5 22.05 15.65 24.46
CA ALA A 5 20.71 16.11 24.79
C ALA A 5 19.87 16.16 23.51
N ASN A 6 18.69 15.53 23.54
CA ASN A 6 17.70 15.56 22.48
C ASN A 6 17.17 17.00 22.31
N ARG A 7 17.99 17.88 21.72
CA ARG A 7 17.64 19.27 21.46
C ARG A 7 16.58 19.25 20.36
N LYS A 8 15.37 19.70 20.69
CA LYS A 8 14.28 19.90 19.71
C LYS A 8 14.85 20.62 18.48
N SER A 9 14.52 20.13 17.28
CA SER A 9 14.95 20.73 16.02
C SER A 9 14.63 22.22 16.02
N LYS A 10 15.55 23.09 15.58
CA LYS A 10 15.29 24.54 15.44
C LYS A 10 14.06 24.81 14.58
N VAL A 11 13.78 23.95 13.60
CA VAL A 11 12.57 24.00 12.77
C VAL A 11 11.28 23.93 13.62
N ASN A 12 11.28 23.14 14.70
CA ASN A 12 10.12 23.02 15.60
C ASN A 12 9.94 24.24 16.51
N LEU A 13 10.96 25.11 16.60
CA LEU A 13 10.94 26.33 17.40
C LEU A 13 10.56 27.56 16.56
N LEU A 14 10.45 27.42 15.24
CA LEU A 14 9.97 28.49 14.37
C LEU A 14 8.51 28.83 14.68
N PRO A 15 8.11 30.11 14.55
CA PRO A 15 6.70 30.48 14.53
C PRO A 15 5.91 29.67 13.49
N GLU A 16 4.62 29.46 13.75
CA GLU A 16 3.75 28.63 12.92
C GLU A 16 3.75 29.10 11.46
N GLU A 17 3.61 30.40 11.21
CA GLU A 17 3.60 30.99 9.85
C GLU A 17 4.86 30.63 9.06
N ILE A 18 6.05 30.87 9.62
CA ILE A 18 7.33 30.56 8.96
C ILE A 18 7.47 29.04 8.73
N ARG A 19 7.03 28.24 9.72
CA ARG A 19 7.05 26.77 9.59
C ARG A 19 6.09 26.28 8.49
N GLN A 20 4.91 26.88 8.35
CA GLN A 20 3.95 26.54 7.30
C GLN A 20 4.51 26.89 5.92
N THR A 21 5.13 28.05 5.77
CA THR A 21 5.79 28.47 4.53
C THR A 21 6.94 27.54 4.16
N LEU A 22 7.81 27.19 5.12
CA LEU A 22 8.85 26.17 4.94
C LEU A 22 8.27 24.85 4.42
N ASN A 23 7.19 24.38 5.04
CA ASN A 23 6.51 23.14 4.63
C ASN A 23 5.85 23.25 3.25
N ALA A 24 5.37 24.42 2.86
CA ALA A 24 4.81 24.66 1.54
C ALA A 24 5.90 24.61 0.47
N PHE A 25 7.04 25.27 0.69
CA PHE A 25 8.17 25.26 -0.24
C PHE A 25 8.74 23.85 -0.46
N ILE A 26 8.95 23.09 0.62
CA ILE A 26 9.42 21.70 0.51
C ILE A 26 8.43 20.83 -0.29
N ARG A 27 7.11 21.00 -0.07
CA ARG A 27 6.09 20.21 -0.78
C ARG A 27 5.91 20.60 -2.25
N ASN A 28 6.07 21.88 -2.58
CA ASN A 28 5.94 22.38 -3.95
C ASN A 28 7.08 21.82 -4.84
N GLY A 29 8.31 21.80 -4.32
CA GLY A 29 9.47 21.25 -5.04
C GLY A 29 9.98 22.15 -6.17
N SER A 30 9.45 23.36 -6.34
CA SER A 30 9.86 24.33 -7.36
C SER A 30 11.16 25.09 -7.03
N MET A 31 11.62 25.04 -5.78
CA MET A 31 12.80 25.76 -5.29
C MET A 31 13.90 24.79 -4.87
N THR A 32 15.17 25.20 -5.04
CA THR A 32 16.28 24.41 -4.53
C THR A 32 16.34 24.47 -3.00
N GLN A 33 16.91 23.43 -2.38
CA GLN A 33 17.13 23.39 -0.92
C GLN A 33 17.91 24.60 -0.40
N LYS A 34 18.85 25.13 -1.18
CA LYS A 34 19.64 26.32 -0.83
C LYS A 34 18.76 27.57 -0.82
N ASP A 35 17.90 27.72 -1.81
CA ASP A 35 17.04 28.91 -1.94
C ASP A 35 15.95 28.91 -0.87
N ILE A 36 15.34 27.75 -0.60
CA ILE A 36 14.39 27.61 0.51
C ILE A 36 15.03 27.99 1.85
N LEU A 37 16.26 27.54 2.10
CA LEU A 37 16.98 27.89 3.32
C LEU A 37 17.27 29.39 3.44
N ALA A 38 17.66 30.02 2.33
CA ALA A 38 17.92 31.46 2.29
C ALA A 38 16.64 32.25 2.58
N GLU A 39 15.54 31.91 1.88
CA GLU A 39 14.24 32.56 2.03
C GLU A 39 13.70 32.44 3.46
N ILE A 40 13.77 31.25 4.06
CA ILE A 40 13.27 31.04 5.43
C ILE A 40 14.12 31.79 6.46
N ASN A 41 15.44 31.88 6.27
CA ASN A 41 16.27 32.67 7.16
C ASN A 41 16.04 34.18 6.98
N GLN A 42 15.71 34.64 5.77
CA GLN A 42 15.30 36.02 5.53
C GLN A 42 13.96 36.33 6.23
N MET A 43 12.96 35.44 6.14
CA MET A 43 11.69 35.61 6.87
C MET A 43 11.90 35.66 8.40
N ILE A 44 12.89 34.90 8.91
CA ILE A 44 13.27 34.95 10.34
C ILE A 44 13.84 36.33 10.71
N ASP A 45 14.67 36.90 9.84
CA ASP A 45 15.24 38.25 10.01
C ASP A 45 14.16 39.34 9.98
N GLU A 46 13.27 39.29 8.99
CA GLU A 46 12.17 40.25 8.82
C GLU A 46 11.17 40.19 9.98
N ALA A 47 10.99 39.01 10.58
CA ALA A 47 10.18 38.82 11.78
C ALA A 47 10.86 39.30 13.08
N GLY A 48 12.11 39.79 13.01
CA GLY A 48 12.87 40.27 14.16
C GLY A 48 13.22 39.18 15.17
N LEU A 49 13.29 37.93 14.73
CA LEU A 49 13.59 36.80 15.61
C LEU A 49 15.10 36.70 15.89
N PRO A 50 15.52 36.11 17.02
CA PRO A 50 16.93 36.05 17.35
C PRO A 50 17.73 35.13 16.40
N GLU A 51 19.00 35.45 16.17
CA GLU A 51 19.91 34.68 15.29
C GLU A 51 20.00 33.18 15.64
N ASP A 52 19.77 32.81 16.90
CA ASP A 52 19.86 31.43 17.35
C ASP A 52 18.72 30.54 16.81
N VAL A 53 17.62 31.12 16.32
CA VAL A 53 16.53 30.38 15.67
C VAL A 53 16.79 30.12 14.18
N LYS A 54 17.76 30.82 13.57
CA LYS A 54 18.12 30.59 12.16
C LYS A 54 18.50 29.14 11.91
N LEU A 55 18.02 28.64 10.78
CA LEU A 55 18.25 27.29 10.34
C LEU A 55 19.66 27.17 9.78
N SER A 56 20.39 26.16 10.24
CA SER A 56 21.63 25.75 9.59
C SER A 56 21.33 24.83 8.41
N ARG A 57 22.22 24.81 7.41
CA ARG A 57 22.13 23.91 6.25
C ARG A 57 21.90 22.45 6.66
N THR A 58 22.69 21.94 7.60
CA THR A 58 22.57 20.55 8.07
C THR A 58 21.24 20.30 8.80
N GLY A 59 20.76 21.27 9.58
CA GLY A 59 19.48 21.17 10.28
C GLY A 59 18.29 21.14 9.31
N PHE A 60 18.33 22.02 8.32
CA PHE A 60 17.34 22.08 7.25
C PHE A 60 17.35 20.81 6.38
N ASN A 61 18.51 20.36 5.90
CA ASN A 61 18.57 19.17 5.04
C ASN A 61 17.99 17.91 5.70
N ARG A 62 18.25 17.70 7.01
CA ARG A 62 17.62 16.59 7.75
C ARG A 62 16.10 16.73 7.82
N TYR A 63 15.61 17.96 7.99
CA TYR A 63 14.18 18.23 8.05
C TYR A 63 13.52 18.00 6.69
N ALA A 64 14.11 18.53 5.61
CA ALA A 64 13.65 18.35 4.25
C ALA A 64 13.58 16.87 3.87
N LYS A 65 14.64 16.09 4.16
CA LYS A 65 14.66 14.64 3.93
C LYS A 65 13.53 13.93 4.66
N LYS A 66 13.30 14.24 5.95
CA LYS A 66 12.20 13.66 6.73
C LYS A 66 10.84 14.00 6.13
N MET A 67 10.64 15.24 5.69
CA MET A 67 9.38 15.69 5.07
C MET A 67 9.12 15.00 3.72
N GLU A 68 10.17 14.79 2.94
CA GLU A 68 10.10 14.07 1.67
C GLU A 68 9.73 12.59 1.88
N GLU A 69 10.38 11.91 2.83
CA GLU A 69 10.04 10.53 3.22
C GLU A 69 8.58 10.41 3.70
N MET A 70 8.11 11.36 4.51
CA MET A 70 6.71 11.43 4.95
C MET A 70 5.75 11.68 3.80
N GLY A 71 6.12 12.57 2.87
CA GLY A 71 5.33 12.88 1.67
C GLY A 71 5.19 11.68 0.74
N MET A 72 6.29 10.93 0.52
CA MET A 72 6.26 9.68 -0.23
C MET A 72 5.29 8.67 0.40
N ARG A 73 5.41 8.42 1.71
CA ARG A 73 4.52 7.50 2.43
C ARG A 73 3.06 7.92 2.33
N MET A 74 2.77 9.22 2.37
CA MET A 74 1.39 9.72 2.28
C MET A 74 0.81 9.60 0.86
N ARG A 75 1.61 9.78 -0.19
CA ARG A 75 1.18 9.51 -1.58
C ARG A 75 0.88 8.04 -1.78
N GLN A 76 1.79 7.17 -1.35
CA GLN A 76 1.57 5.72 -1.37
C GLN A 76 0.29 5.33 -0.63
N ALA A 77 0.06 5.88 0.57
CA ALA A 77 -1.16 5.61 1.34
C ALA A 77 -2.44 6.10 0.63
N ARG A 78 -2.37 7.21 -0.15
CA ARG A 78 -3.50 7.72 -0.94
C ARG A 78 -3.77 6.88 -2.16
N GLU A 79 -2.75 6.49 -2.91
CA GLU A 79 -2.88 5.58 -4.06
C GLU A 79 -3.53 4.26 -3.62
N VAL A 80 -3.12 3.76 -2.46
CA VAL A 80 -3.78 2.63 -1.81
C VAL A 80 -5.23 2.99 -1.49
N ALA A 81 -5.50 4.02 -0.70
CA ALA A 81 -6.87 4.39 -0.36
C ALA A 81 -7.80 4.58 -1.58
N GLU A 82 -7.29 5.11 -2.70
CA GLU A 82 -8.01 5.24 -3.97
C GLU A 82 -8.32 3.89 -4.61
N VAL A 83 -7.34 2.99 -4.71
CA VAL A 83 -7.55 1.60 -5.18
C VAL A 83 -8.60 0.90 -4.33
N TRP A 84 -8.54 1.08 -3.01
CA TRP A 84 -9.46 0.48 -2.07
C TRP A 84 -10.86 1.09 -2.20
N THR A 85 -11.00 2.40 -2.33
CA THR A 85 -12.29 3.08 -2.52
C THR A 85 -12.94 2.70 -3.85
N ALA A 86 -12.17 2.65 -4.93
CA ALA A 86 -12.66 2.29 -6.27
C ALA A 86 -13.13 0.83 -6.34
N LYS A 87 -12.52 -0.07 -5.55
CA LYS A 87 -12.83 -1.50 -5.61
C LYS A 87 -13.74 -1.98 -4.49
N LEU A 88 -13.76 -1.37 -3.30
CA LEU A 88 -14.63 -1.78 -2.20
C LEU A 88 -16.07 -1.30 -2.29
N GLY A 89 -16.39 -0.36 -3.19
CA GLY A 89 -17.73 0.22 -3.28
C GLY A 89 -18.85 -0.81 -3.49
N ASP A 90 -18.58 -1.87 -4.27
CA ASP A 90 -19.54 -2.95 -4.57
C ASP A 90 -18.86 -4.33 -4.81
N ALA A 91 -17.54 -4.48 -4.64
CA ALA A 91 -16.89 -5.75 -4.99
C ALA A 91 -17.12 -6.85 -3.94
N PRO A 92 -17.26 -8.11 -4.39
CA PRO A 92 -17.23 -9.27 -3.51
C PRO A 92 -16.01 -9.27 -2.57
N VAL A 93 -16.18 -9.76 -1.34
CA VAL A 93 -15.10 -9.88 -0.33
C VAL A 93 -13.87 -10.64 -0.87
N SER A 94 -14.07 -11.57 -1.80
CA SER A 94 -12.98 -12.28 -2.50
C SER A 94 -12.07 -11.36 -3.29
N ASP A 95 -12.63 -10.31 -3.89
CA ASP A 95 -11.87 -9.38 -4.74
C ASP A 95 -11.05 -8.42 -3.89
N VAL A 96 -11.57 -8.02 -2.73
CA VAL A 96 -10.82 -7.29 -1.70
C VAL A 96 -9.59 -8.08 -1.24
N GLY A 97 -9.77 -9.38 -0.98
CA GLY A 97 -8.67 -10.27 -0.61
C GLY A 97 -7.60 -10.38 -1.69
N LYS A 98 -8.00 -10.50 -2.97
CA LYS A 98 -7.08 -10.52 -4.12
C LYS A 98 -6.30 -9.20 -4.25
N LEU A 99 -6.94 -8.06 -3.99
CA LEU A 99 -6.27 -6.75 -4.04
C LEU A 99 -5.24 -6.57 -2.95
N LEU A 100 -5.55 -7.01 -1.72
CA LEU A 100 -4.58 -6.98 -0.64
C LEU A 100 -3.37 -7.85 -0.98
N GLN A 101 -3.58 -9.02 -1.59
CA GLN A 101 -2.47 -9.89 -2.04
C GLN A 101 -1.59 -9.18 -3.08
N GLU A 102 -2.18 -8.54 -4.08
CA GLU A 102 -1.43 -7.78 -5.08
C GLU A 102 -0.70 -6.57 -4.47
N PHE A 103 -1.32 -5.89 -3.51
CA PHE A 103 -0.66 -4.79 -2.81
C PHE A 103 0.59 -5.24 -2.03
N VAL A 104 0.49 -6.37 -1.31
CA VAL A 104 1.66 -6.94 -0.61
C VAL A 104 2.74 -7.38 -1.61
N ARG A 105 2.35 -7.92 -2.78
CA ARG A 105 3.29 -8.27 -3.86
C ARG A 105 4.04 -7.04 -4.38
N THR A 106 3.34 -5.93 -4.63
CA THR A 106 3.95 -4.66 -5.04
C THR A 106 4.90 -4.12 -3.99
N MET A 107 4.51 -4.09 -2.71
CA MET A 107 5.41 -3.64 -1.63
C MET A 107 6.67 -4.51 -1.52
N ALA A 108 6.53 -5.83 -1.64
CA ALA A 108 7.67 -6.74 -1.62
C ALA A 108 8.62 -6.49 -2.81
N PHE A 109 8.07 -6.22 -3.99
CA PHE A 109 8.85 -5.83 -5.16
C PHE A 109 9.59 -4.50 -4.97
N GLU A 110 8.89 -3.44 -4.56
CA GLU A 110 9.50 -2.12 -4.30
C GLU A 110 10.60 -2.20 -3.23
N THR A 111 10.37 -2.96 -2.17
CA THR A 111 11.37 -3.19 -1.13
C THR A 111 12.59 -3.91 -1.68
N SER A 112 12.38 -4.91 -2.54
CA SER A 112 13.47 -5.64 -3.20
C SER A 112 14.28 -4.72 -4.12
N MET A 113 13.62 -3.85 -4.89
CA MET A 113 14.28 -2.85 -5.74
C MET A 113 15.17 -1.91 -4.94
N ARG A 114 14.63 -1.33 -3.85
CA ARG A 114 15.42 -0.44 -2.97
C ARG A 114 16.62 -1.16 -2.34
N MET A 115 16.43 -2.41 -1.92
CA MET A 115 17.53 -3.21 -1.39
C MET A 115 18.62 -3.49 -2.44
N MET A 116 18.24 -3.66 -3.71
CA MET A 116 19.21 -3.82 -4.80
C MET A 116 19.97 -2.52 -5.07
N GLU A 117 19.26 -1.40 -5.14
CA GLU A 117 19.86 -0.06 -5.31
C GLU A 117 20.83 0.26 -4.16
N GLU A 118 20.42 0.06 -2.91
CA GLU A 118 21.28 0.29 -1.74
C GLU A 118 22.51 -0.63 -1.73
N ALA A 119 22.36 -1.89 -2.15
CA ALA A 119 23.47 -2.84 -2.25
C ALA A 119 24.45 -2.42 -3.36
N GLU A 120 23.96 -1.95 -4.50
CA GLU A 120 24.77 -1.45 -5.61
C GLU A 120 25.54 -0.18 -5.22
N GLU A 121 24.87 0.80 -4.62
CA GLU A 121 25.46 2.05 -4.15
C GLU A 121 26.59 1.83 -3.14
N ASN A 122 26.40 0.85 -2.22
CA ASN A 122 27.38 0.55 -1.17
C ASN A 122 28.39 -0.54 -1.56
N GLN A 123 28.28 -1.12 -2.76
CA GLN A 123 29.05 -2.30 -3.18
C GLN A 123 28.94 -3.48 -2.19
N GLU A 124 27.78 -3.64 -1.59
CA GLU A 124 27.49 -4.69 -0.62
C GLU A 124 26.65 -5.81 -1.24
N VAL A 125 26.69 -6.98 -0.62
CA VAL A 125 25.81 -8.10 -1.00
C VAL A 125 24.55 -8.03 -0.14
N ILE A 126 23.39 -8.26 -0.77
CA ILE A 126 22.12 -8.33 -0.05
C ILE A 126 22.19 -9.41 1.05
N PRO A 127 21.87 -9.08 2.32
CA PRO A 127 21.96 -10.02 3.42
C PRO A 127 21.06 -11.26 3.19
N PRO A 128 21.56 -12.50 3.42
CA PRO A 128 20.78 -13.72 3.25
C PRO A 128 19.47 -13.74 4.06
N LYS A 129 19.46 -13.11 5.23
CA LYS A 129 18.27 -12.97 6.06
C LYS A 129 17.17 -12.17 5.36
N ALA A 130 17.53 -11.12 4.65
CA ALA A 130 16.58 -10.27 3.93
C ALA A 130 16.00 -11.01 2.72
N LEU A 131 16.83 -11.76 1.99
CA LEU A 131 16.38 -12.67 0.92
C LEU A 131 15.40 -13.73 1.45
N ASN A 132 15.70 -14.36 2.58
CA ASN A 132 14.80 -15.34 3.20
C ASN A 132 13.47 -14.71 3.64
N GLN A 133 13.48 -13.48 4.15
CA GLN A 133 12.25 -12.77 4.51
C GLN A 133 11.38 -12.47 3.28
N LEU A 134 11.97 -12.05 2.16
CA LEU A 134 11.26 -11.85 0.90
C LEU A 134 10.68 -13.16 0.36
N ALA A 135 11.44 -14.26 0.43
CA ALA A 135 10.98 -15.59 0.03
C ALA A 135 9.77 -16.04 0.88
N LEU A 136 9.79 -15.80 2.20
CA LEU A 136 8.68 -16.11 3.08
C LEU A 136 7.43 -15.26 2.78
N VAL A 137 7.61 -13.98 2.45
CA VAL A 137 6.49 -13.12 2.02
C VAL A 137 5.86 -13.69 0.75
N SER A 138 6.68 -14.01 -0.27
CA SER A 138 6.22 -14.62 -1.52
C SER A 138 5.46 -15.93 -1.27
N GLN A 139 6.02 -16.83 -0.46
CA GLN A 139 5.38 -18.10 -0.10
C GLN A 139 4.00 -17.90 0.55
N ARG A 140 3.87 -16.93 1.47
CA ARG A 140 2.61 -16.64 2.16
C ARG A 140 1.56 -16.06 1.24
N ILE A 141 1.96 -15.19 0.30
CA ILE A 141 1.05 -14.65 -0.72
C ILE A 141 0.51 -15.80 -1.59
N GLU A 142 1.38 -16.66 -2.09
CA GLU A 142 0.97 -17.79 -2.94
C GLU A 142 0.07 -18.78 -2.18
N GLN A 143 0.37 -19.07 -0.91
CA GLN A 143 -0.47 -19.91 -0.07
C GLN A 143 -1.87 -19.30 0.17
N ALA A 144 -1.93 -17.98 0.37
CA ALA A 144 -3.20 -17.25 0.52
C ALA A 144 -4.00 -17.26 -0.79
N ALA A 145 -3.34 -17.10 -1.94
CA ALA A 145 -3.97 -17.17 -3.25
C ALA A 145 -4.56 -18.57 -3.51
N MET A 146 -3.80 -19.63 -3.23
CA MET A 146 -4.26 -21.02 -3.35
C MET A 146 -5.46 -21.32 -2.46
N THR A 147 -5.43 -20.84 -1.22
CA THR A 147 -6.56 -20.98 -0.28
C THR A 147 -7.79 -20.24 -0.79
N SER A 148 -7.62 -19.02 -1.29
CA SER A 148 -8.71 -18.21 -1.84
C SER A 148 -9.35 -18.89 -3.06
N GLN A 149 -8.54 -19.44 -3.97
CA GLN A 149 -9.03 -20.21 -5.13
C GLN A 149 -9.79 -21.47 -4.71
N LYS A 150 -9.31 -22.18 -3.68
CA LYS A 150 -9.99 -23.36 -3.14
C LYS A 150 -11.37 -23.00 -2.60
N VAL A 151 -11.46 -21.97 -1.75
CA VAL A 151 -12.72 -21.49 -1.18
C VAL A 151 -13.68 -21.03 -2.29
N GLU A 152 -13.19 -20.30 -3.29
CA GLU A 152 -14.00 -19.85 -4.43
C GLU A 152 -14.58 -21.04 -5.23
N ARG A 153 -13.79 -22.09 -5.44
CA ARG A 153 -14.26 -23.34 -6.08
C ARG A 153 -15.34 -24.04 -5.23
N GLU A 154 -15.13 -24.13 -3.92
CA GLU A 154 -16.10 -24.74 -3.00
C GLU A 154 -17.43 -23.97 -2.99
N ILE A 155 -17.38 -22.63 -2.95
CA ILE A 155 -18.58 -21.78 -3.03
C ILE A 155 -19.32 -22.00 -4.36
N ARG A 156 -18.60 -22.02 -5.49
CA ARG A 156 -19.21 -22.26 -6.81
C ARG A 156 -19.84 -23.65 -6.90
N ALA A 157 -19.16 -24.67 -6.39
CA ALA A 157 -19.68 -26.04 -6.37
C ALA A 157 -20.95 -26.15 -5.52
N ALA A 158 -20.96 -25.54 -4.33
CA ALA A 158 -22.12 -25.51 -3.45
C ALA A 158 -23.30 -24.78 -4.10
N PHE A 159 -23.05 -23.63 -4.74
CA PHE A 159 -24.07 -22.88 -5.47
C PHE A 159 -24.64 -23.66 -6.64
N ALA A 160 -23.79 -24.31 -7.44
CA ALA A 160 -24.22 -25.14 -8.56
C ALA A 160 -25.07 -26.33 -8.08
N ALA A 161 -24.69 -26.98 -6.97
CA ALA A 161 -25.47 -28.05 -6.36
C ALA A 161 -26.86 -27.56 -5.91
N GLU A 162 -26.91 -26.43 -5.19
CA GLU A 162 -28.18 -25.85 -4.74
C GLU A 162 -29.08 -25.43 -5.92
N ALA A 163 -28.50 -24.84 -6.96
CA ALA A 163 -29.21 -24.45 -8.17
C ALA A 163 -29.76 -25.68 -8.91
N ALA A 164 -28.96 -26.75 -9.02
CA ALA A 164 -29.36 -27.99 -9.68
C ALA A 164 -30.51 -28.68 -8.91
N ASP A 165 -30.44 -28.73 -7.57
CA ASP A 165 -31.52 -29.28 -6.74
C ASP A 165 -32.83 -28.46 -6.82
N LYS A 166 -32.73 -27.13 -6.89
CA LYS A 166 -33.89 -26.25 -7.10
C LYS A 166 -34.48 -26.43 -8.49
N ALA A 167 -33.65 -26.50 -9.53
CA ALA A 167 -34.08 -26.73 -10.90
C ALA A 167 -34.81 -28.07 -11.03
N GLU A 168 -34.27 -29.15 -10.44
CA GLU A 168 -34.89 -30.47 -10.43
C GLU A 168 -36.31 -30.43 -9.82
N LYS A 169 -36.49 -29.70 -8.70
CA LYS A 169 -37.81 -29.52 -8.06
C LYS A 169 -38.79 -28.76 -8.96
N ILE A 170 -38.35 -27.65 -9.56
CA ILE A 170 -39.17 -26.83 -10.46
C ILE A 170 -39.60 -27.65 -11.69
N VAL A 171 -38.67 -28.40 -12.28
CA VAL A 171 -38.91 -29.23 -13.46
C VAL A 171 -39.88 -30.37 -13.15
N LYS A 172 -39.75 -31.03 -11.99
CA LYS A 172 -40.72 -32.03 -11.51
C LYS A 172 -42.11 -31.43 -11.28
N GLN A 173 -42.19 -30.23 -10.69
CA GLN A 173 -43.46 -29.52 -10.51
C GLN A 173 -44.11 -29.12 -11.83
N ALA A 174 -43.32 -28.81 -12.85
CA ALA A 174 -43.77 -28.53 -14.21
C ALA A 174 -44.22 -29.79 -14.99
N GLY A 175 -44.19 -30.98 -14.38
CA GLY A 175 -44.68 -32.22 -14.97
C GLY A 175 -43.69 -32.94 -15.89
N LEU A 176 -42.42 -32.53 -15.91
CA LEU A 176 -41.39 -33.25 -16.66
C LEU A 176 -41.04 -34.58 -15.98
N THR A 177 -40.58 -35.54 -16.78
CA THR A 177 -40.20 -36.86 -16.29
C THR A 177 -38.96 -36.79 -15.38
N ALA A 178 -38.83 -37.76 -14.47
CA ALA A 178 -37.66 -37.85 -13.59
C ALA A 178 -36.34 -37.95 -14.37
N ALA A 179 -36.35 -38.63 -15.53
CA ALA A 179 -35.18 -38.75 -16.40
C ALA A 179 -34.78 -37.39 -16.99
N THR A 180 -35.74 -36.57 -17.42
CA THR A 180 -35.47 -35.23 -17.95
C THR A 180 -34.99 -34.26 -16.86
N ALA A 181 -35.53 -34.38 -15.64
CA ALA A 181 -35.07 -33.58 -14.50
C ALA A 181 -33.62 -33.90 -14.11
N GLU A 182 -33.24 -35.18 -14.12
CA GLU A 182 -31.88 -35.63 -13.85
C GLU A 182 -30.89 -35.17 -14.94
N GLU A 183 -31.31 -35.20 -16.21
CA GLU A 183 -30.48 -34.70 -17.32
C GLU A 183 -30.19 -33.19 -17.18
N ILE A 184 -31.21 -32.38 -16.89
CA ILE A 184 -31.05 -30.94 -16.65
C ILE A 184 -30.10 -30.69 -15.45
N LYS A 185 -30.23 -31.49 -14.38
CA LYS A 185 -29.34 -31.43 -13.22
C LYS A 185 -27.88 -31.68 -13.61
N ARG A 186 -27.62 -32.71 -14.41
CA ARG A 186 -26.27 -33.07 -14.89
C ARG A 186 -25.68 -32.01 -15.82
N GLN A 187 -26.50 -31.35 -16.63
CA GLN A 187 -26.07 -30.23 -17.47
C GLN A 187 -25.71 -28.98 -16.64
N ILE A 188 -26.52 -28.63 -15.63
CA ILE A 188 -26.22 -27.52 -14.70
C ILE A 188 -24.89 -27.76 -13.96
N LEU A 189 -24.62 -29.01 -13.58
CA LEU A 189 -23.39 -29.41 -12.91
C LEU A 189 -22.20 -29.59 -13.87
N GLY A 190 -22.40 -29.51 -15.20
CA GLY A 190 -21.36 -29.72 -16.20
C GLY A 190 -20.84 -31.17 -16.28
N ILE A 191 -21.64 -32.15 -15.89
CA ILE A 191 -21.28 -33.57 -15.83
C ILE A 191 -21.75 -34.33 -17.10
N ALA A 192 -22.79 -33.83 -17.77
CA ALA A 192 -23.27 -34.35 -19.05
C ALA A 192 -22.83 -33.41 -20.20
N SER A 193 -22.23 -33.99 -21.24
CA SER A 193 -22.01 -33.37 -22.56
C SER A 193 -22.99 -33.98 -23.56
#